data_AF-A0AAE8QKZ5-F1
#
_entry.id   AF-A0AAE8QKZ5-F1
#
_cell.length_a   1.000
_cell.length_b   1.000
_cell.length_c   1.000
_cell.angle_alpha   90.00
_cell.angle_beta   90.00
_cell.angle_gamma   90.00
#
_symmetry.space_group_name_H-M   'P 1'
#
loop_
_entity.id
_entity.type
_entity.pdbx_description
1 polymer ?
#
loop_
_entity_poly.entity_id
_entity_poly.type
_entity_poly.pdbx_seq_one_letter_code
_entity_poly.pdbx_strand_id
1 'polypeptide(L)'
;MLNELLWLYATKRQYEMQKENGLAGLIGILVTILIIWQWNNWFYPILESVGIVSLADRIGMITGSPILTTINVLGLIMVLIFIFLAMVAIPTFIILSLMNLFGSNHNSNRPSPLQYGVSLILLPILLLLYPIIKLMKKLKLISPTTAEIYKEQNKIDTKSIEESYLDVFTSQEQKNDPTASRTVISQQEAISHLNRAIASLEDMKDFIFAYSESNKTWYLLTPNPIPPFASKILVNSSPQRTPYNYGELYETFKNNNDNLTNFYVPASKLTINWNKITNFVNISVTNEGSGFILNCSEAKTFEILKGKSIENLFKQAANMASLKNLSLKAHVLSYTIPIAYPEEMKRFKTSATPSYYRELKKVPYVDAFAPLYRADVFQEVKTAAARNNQWAIDYLANAQNL
;
A
#
# COMPACT_ATOMS: atom_id res chain seq x y z
N MET A 1 -11.77 16.62 -6.82
CA MET A 1 -12.05 17.74 -7.75
C MET A 1 -10.90 18.71 -7.98
N LEU A 2 -10.49 19.58 -7.03
CA LEU A 2 -9.40 20.55 -7.32
C LEU A 2 -8.08 19.87 -7.70
N ASN A 3 -7.75 18.76 -7.03
CA ASN A 3 -6.52 18.00 -7.29
C ASN A 3 -6.55 17.30 -8.67
N GLU A 4 -7.71 16.82 -9.11
CA GLU A 4 -7.91 16.22 -10.43
C GLU A 4 -7.83 17.26 -11.55
N LEU A 5 -8.34 18.47 -11.30
CA LEU A 5 -8.21 19.61 -12.22
C LEU A 5 -6.76 20.07 -12.38
N LEU A 6 -5.99 20.13 -11.29
CA LEU A 6 -4.57 20.47 -11.33
C LEU A 6 -3.74 19.39 -12.04
N TRP A 7 -4.09 18.12 -11.84
CA TRP A 7 -3.46 17.01 -12.54
C TRP A 7 -3.78 17.05 -14.05
N LEU A 8 -5.04 17.28 -14.42
CA LEU A 8 -5.45 17.40 -15.82
C LEU A 8 -4.74 18.57 -16.54
N TYR A 9 -4.58 19.70 -15.85
CA TYR A 9 -3.85 20.86 -16.35
C TYR A 9 -2.35 20.58 -16.55
N ALA A 10 -1.70 19.92 -15.58
CA ALA A 10 -0.29 19.54 -15.68
C ALA A 10 -0.05 18.57 -16.84
N THR A 11 -0.92 17.55 -16.99
CA THR A 11 -0.85 16.57 -18.08
C THR A 11 -1.04 17.22 -19.44
N LYS A 12 -2.01 18.16 -19.56
CA LYS A 12 -2.22 18.92 -20.80
C LYS A 12 -1.00 19.78 -21.17
N ARG A 13 -0.43 20.49 -20.20
CA ARG A 13 0.77 21.32 -20.42
C ARG A 13 1.99 20.48 -20.83
N GLN A 14 2.17 19.32 -20.22
CA GLN A 14 3.28 18.41 -20.56
C GLN A 14 3.11 17.82 -21.97
N TYR A 15 1.89 17.50 -22.37
CA TYR A 15 1.56 17.09 -23.73
C TYR A 15 1.84 18.19 -24.76
N GLU A 16 1.45 19.44 -24.47
CA GLU A 16 1.73 20.59 -25.35
C GLU A 16 3.25 20.85 -25.49
N MET A 17 4.01 20.80 -24.39
CA MET A 17 5.48 20.93 -24.43
C MET A 17 6.16 19.79 -25.20
N GLN A 18 5.66 18.55 -25.12
CA GLN A 18 6.19 17.44 -25.90
C GLN A 18 5.81 17.54 -27.38
N LYS A 19 4.62 18.07 -27.69
CA LYS A 19 4.17 18.32 -29.06
C LYS A 19 4.99 19.43 -29.73
N GLU A 20 5.33 20.49 -29.01
CA GLU A 20 6.18 21.58 -29.49
C GLU A 20 7.64 21.15 -29.68
N ASN A 21 8.20 20.41 -28.73
CA ASN A 21 9.59 19.93 -28.82
C ASN A 21 9.76 18.71 -29.75
N GLY A 22 8.68 17.96 -30.00
CA GLY A 22 8.70 16.75 -30.83
C GLY A 22 9.11 17.03 -32.27
N LEU A 23 8.71 18.18 -32.84
CA LEU A 23 9.09 18.55 -34.20
C LEU A 23 10.57 18.94 -34.30
N ALA A 24 11.09 19.71 -33.34
CA ALA A 24 12.51 20.08 -33.30
C ALA A 24 13.41 18.85 -33.08
N GLY A 25 12.99 17.91 -32.23
CA GLY A 25 13.68 16.63 -32.04
C GLY A 25 13.70 15.78 -33.30
N LEU A 26 12.57 15.68 -34.00
CA LEU A 26 12.46 14.92 -35.25
C LEU A 26 13.27 15.56 -36.38
N ILE A 27 13.27 16.89 -36.49
CA ILE A 27 14.13 17.64 -37.42
C ILE A 27 15.61 17.39 -37.08
N GLY A 28 16.00 17.45 -35.81
CA GLY A 28 17.38 17.18 -35.39
C GLY A 28 17.86 15.78 -35.75
N ILE A 29 16.99 14.77 -35.59
CA ILE A 29 17.28 13.39 -35.99
C ILE A 29 17.43 13.29 -37.51
N LEU A 30 16.51 13.87 -38.29
CA LEU A 30 16.58 13.88 -39.75
C LEU A 30 17.85 14.57 -40.26
N VAL A 31 18.21 15.72 -39.68
CA VAL A 31 19.45 16.44 -40.01
C VAL A 31 20.67 15.60 -39.69
N THR A 32 20.70 14.92 -38.53
CA THR A 32 21.81 14.04 -38.15
C THR A 32 21.96 12.87 -39.12
N ILE A 33 20.85 12.23 -39.49
CA ILE A 33 20.84 11.14 -40.50
C ILE A 33 21.36 11.67 -41.84
N LEU A 34 20.92 12.86 -42.27
CA LEU A 34 21.36 13.48 -43.51
C LEU A 34 22.86 13.78 -43.50
N ILE A 35 23.40 14.28 -42.37
CA ILE A 35 24.85 14.54 -42.21
C ILE A 35 25.66 13.25 -42.35
N ILE A 36 25.23 12.17 -41.69
CA ILE A 36 25.92 10.88 -41.75
C ILE A 36 25.82 10.28 -43.16
N TRP A 37 24.63 10.30 -43.76
CA TRP A 37 24.37 9.70 -45.07
C TRP A 37 25.09 10.43 -46.20
N GLN A 38 25.11 11.77 -46.17
CA GLN A 38 25.78 12.60 -47.18
C GLN A 38 27.17 13.07 -46.76
N TRP A 39 27.79 12.39 -45.79
CA TRP A 39 29.10 12.76 -45.28
C TRP A 39 30.14 12.85 -46.40
N ASN A 40 30.30 11.78 -47.20
CA ASN A 40 31.31 11.71 -48.25
C ASN A 40 31.04 12.65 -49.44
N ASN A 41 29.77 12.92 -49.74
CA ASN A 41 29.38 13.65 -50.96
C ASN A 41 29.29 15.15 -50.73
N TRP A 42 28.79 15.60 -49.57
CA TRP A 42 28.49 17.01 -49.32
C TRP A 42 29.41 17.58 -48.25
N PHE A 43 29.46 16.96 -47.07
CA PHE A 43 30.16 17.54 -45.93
C PHE A 43 31.68 17.41 -46.03
N TYR A 44 32.18 16.24 -46.42
CA TYR A 44 33.61 15.98 -46.54
C TYR A 44 34.30 16.91 -47.56
N PRO A 45 33.79 17.11 -48.80
CA PRO A 45 34.41 18.05 -49.75
C PRO A 45 34.38 19.50 -49.26
N ILE A 46 33.31 19.91 -48.56
CA ILE A 46 33.24 21.25 -47.96
C ILE A 46 34.31 21.39 -46.89
N LEU A 47 34.40 20.45 -45.95
CA LEU A 47 35.41 20.48 -44.88
C LEU A 47 36.85 20.39 -45.43
N GLU A 48 37.05 19.64 -46.51
CA GLU A 48 38.33 19.54 -47.21
C GLU A 48 38.68 20.84 -47.93
N SER A 49 37.73 21.47 -48.62
CA SER A 49 37.93 22.75 -49.32
C SER A 49 38.24 23.92 -48.36
N VAL A 50 37.65 23.89 -47.15
CA VAL A 50 37.96 24.85 -46.07
C VAL A 50 39.31 24.53 -45.41
N GLY A 51 39.92 23.37 -45.72
CA GLY A 51 41.20 22.95 -45.15
C GLY A 51 41.11 22.37 -43.75
N ILE A 52 39.90 22.09 -43.24
CA ILE A 52 39.70 21.51 -41.92
C ILE A 52 40.21 20.07 -41.88
N VAL A 53 39.95 19.30 -42.95
CA VAL A 53 40.40 17.90 -43.05
C VAL A 53 41.93 17.82 -43.08
N SER A 54 42.58 18.68 -43.86
CA SER A 54 44.05 18.71 -43.95
C SER A 54 44.70 19.23 -42.67
N LEU A 55 44.05 20.16 -41.95
CA LEU A 55 44.49 20.61 -40.64
C LEU A 55 44.33 19.50 -39.58
N ALA A 56 43.21 18.77 -39.60
CA ALA A 56 42.97 17.63 -38.72
C ALA A 56 43.99 16.51 -38.96
N ASP A 57 44.33 16.23 -40.22
CA ASP A 57 45.35 15.25 -40.60
C ASP A 57 46.76 15.68 -40.15
N ARG A 58 47.13 16.95 -40.35
CA ARG A 58 48.42 17.51 -39.90
C ARG A 58 48.62 17.51 -38.38
N ILE A 59 47.54 17.70 -37.62
CA ILE A 59 47.56 17.64 -36.15
C ILE A 59 47.50 16.18 -35.65
N GLY A 60 47.37 15.21 -36.56
CA GLY A 60 47.33 13.78 -36.23
C GLY A 60 45.98 13.34 -35.66
N MET A 61 44.90 14.09 -35.88
CA MET A 61 43.56 13.69 -35.45
C MET A 61 43.03 12.54 -36.31
N ILE A 62 43.33 12.56 -37.61
CA ILE A 62 42.93 11.51 -38.53
C ILE A 62 44.10 10.52 -38.62
N THR A 63 43.85 9.28 -38.22
CA THR A 63 44.81 8.17 -38.32
C THR A 63 44.16 7.02 -39.08
N GLY A 64 44.97 6.12 -39.64
CA GLY A 64 44.47 4.93 -40.35
C GLY A 64 43.65 3.96 -39.49
N SER A 65 43.63 4.15 -38.16
CA SER A 65 42.82 3.35 -37.23
C SER A 65 41.64 4.18 -36.69
N PRO A 66 40.39 3.73 -36.87
CA PRO A 66 39.21 4.42 -36.33
C PRO A 66 39.26 4.64 -34.81
N ILE A 67 39.87 3.70 -34.08
CA ILE A 67 40.01 3.78 -32.62
C ILE A 67 40.95 4.91 -32.22
N LEU A 68 42.13 5.00 -32.86
CA LEU A 68 43.11 6.06 -32.59
C LEU A 68 42.59 7.43 -32.98
N THR A 69 41.89 7.54 -34.12
CA THR A 69 41.21 8.76 -34.54
C THR A 69 40.19 9.24 -33.50
N THR A 70 39.40 8.31 -32.95
CA THR A 70 38.41 8.63 -31.90
C THR A 70 39.10 9.12 -30.62
N ILE A 71 40.19 8.46 -30.19
CA ILE A 71 40.98 8.87 -29.01
C ILE A 71 41.60 10.25 -29.21
N ASN A 72 42.16 10.53 -30.38
CA ASN A 72 42.82 11.81 -30.68
C ASN A 72 41.81 12.96 -30.74
N VAL A 73 40.62 12.74 -31.33
CA VAL A 73 39.54 13.72 -31.34
C VAL A 73 39.02 14.00 -29.92
N LEU A 74 38.79 12.96 -29.11
CA LEU A 74 38.39 13.13 -27.70
C LEU A 74 39.47 13.85 -26.88
N GLY A 75 40.75 13.50 -27.10
CA GLY A 75 41.89 14.15 -26.48
C GLY A 75 41.96 15.64 -26.82
N LEU A 76 41.78 16.01 -28.08
CA LEU A 76 41.70 17.41 -28.49
C LEU A 76 40.53 18.14 -27.81
N ILE A 77 39.33 17.54 -27.82
CA ILE A 77 38.16 18.14 -27.16
C ILE A 77 38.46 18.41 -25.69
N MET A 78 39.12 17.47 -25.00
CA MET A 78 39.56 17.68 -23.62
C MET A 78 40.56 18.82 -23.49
N VAL A 79 41.57 18.90 -24.36
CA VAL A 79 42.55 20.00 -24.37
C VAL A 79 41.87 21.34 -24.61
N LEU A 80 40.94 21.43 -25.57
CA LEU A 80 40.16 22.65 -25.84
C LEU A 80 39.32 23.07 -24.63
N ILE A 81 38.69 22.12 -23.94
CA ILE A 81 37.96 22.38 -22.69
C ILE A 81 38.92 22.95 -21.63
N PHE A 82 40.12 22.39 -21.46
CA PHE A 82 41.11 22.91 -20.52
C PHE A 82 41.60 24.32 -20.89
N ILE A 83 41.87 24.58 -22.18
CA ILE A 83 42.26 25.92 -22.65
C ILE A 83 41.14 26.92 -22.39
N PHE A 84 39.89 26.58 -22.71
CA PHE A 84 38.74 27.44 -22.46
C PHE A 84 38.58 27.73 -20.96
N LEU A 85 38.69 26.71 -20.10
CA LEU A 85 38.65 26.86 -18.66
C LEU A 85 39.78 27.76 -18.15
N ALA A 86 41.01 27.61 -18.66
CA ALA A 86 42.13 28.47 -18.32
C ALA A 86 41.88 29.92 -18.75
N MET A 87 41.33 30.14 -19.95
CA MET A 87 40.97 31.46 -20.46
C MET A 87 39.90 32.16 -19.62
N VAL A 88 38.96 31.43 -19.01
CA VAL A 88 37.96 32.00 -18.10
C VAL A 88 38.52 32.17 -16.68
N ALA A 89 39.29 31.19 -16.22
CA ALA A 89 39.82 31.15 -14.86
C ALA A 89 40.87 32.24 -14.62
N ILE A 90 41.84 32.42 -15.51
CA ILE A 90 42.94 33.37 -15.29
C ILE A 90 42.43 34.82 -15.13
N PRO A 91 41.58 35.37 -16.02
CA PRO A 91 41.01 36.71 -15.83
C PRO A 91 40.15 36.82 -14.58
N THR A 92 39.35 35.79 -14.28
CA THR A 92 38.48 35.76 -13.09
C THR A 92 39.33 35.79 -11.81
N PHE A 93 40.43 35.05 -11.77
CA PHE A 93 41.39 35.07 -10.67
C PHE A 93 42.07 36.44 -10.51
N ILE A 94 42.47 37.08 -11.62
CA ILE A 94 43.05 38.42 -11.60
C ILE A 94 42.04 39.44 -11.07
N ILE A 95 40.80 39.43 -11.57
CA ILE A 95 39.73 40.34 -11.12
C ILE A 95 39.45 40.15 -9.62
N LEU A 96 39.28 38.91 -9.15
CA LEU A 96 39.05 38.62 -7.74
C LEU A 96 40.25 39.04 -6.85
N SER A 97 41.47 38.88 -7.35
CA SER A 97 42.69 39.32 -6.64
C SER A 97 42.76 40.84 -6.53
N LEU A 98 42.44 41.57 -7.61
CA LEU A 98 42.36 43.03 -7.61
C LEU A 98 41.24 43.53 -6.67
N MET A 99 40.06 42.92 -6.71
CA MET A 99 38.95 43.26 -5.80
C MET A 99 39.30 43.06 -4.33
N ASN A 100 40.11 42.04 -4.01
CA ASN A 100 40.62 41.82 -2.65
C ASN A 100 41.70 42.83 -2.24
N LEU A 101 42.60 43.23 -3.15
CA LEU A 101 43.64 44.22 -2.87
C LEU A 101 43.08 45.63 -2.69
N PHE A 102 42.06 46.02 -3.46
CA PHE A 102 41.45 47.35 -3.42
C PHE A 102 40.19 47.44 -2.54
N GLY A 103 39.66 46.32 -2.07
CA GLY A 103 38.47 46.28 -1.20
C GLY A 103 38.82 46.66 0.24
N SER A 104 38.79 47.95 0.57
CA SER A 104 39.29 48.56 1.82
C SER A 104 38.55 48.24 3.13
N ASN A 105 37.95 47.06 3.29
CA ASN A 105 37.29 46.68 4.55
C ASN A 105 37.91 45.41 5.14
N HIS A 106 38.67 45.61 6.22
CA HIS A 106 39.26 44.60 7.10
C HIS A 106 38.17 43.81 7.86
N ASN A 107 37.33 43.04 7.16
CA ASN A 107 36.52 42.00 7.78
C ASN A 107 37.24 40.67 7.64
N SER A 108 37.60 40.07 8.78
CA SER A 108 38.44 38.87 8.93
C SER A 108 37.87 37.57 8.35
N ASN A 109 36.63 37.58 7.84
CA ASN A 109 35.95 36.40 7.31
C ASN A 109 35.96 36.28 5.78
N ARG A 110 36.71 37.12 5.06
CA ARG A 110 36.85 36.97 3.60
C ARG A 110 37.84 35.84 3.28
N PRO A 111 37.47 34.87 2.42
CA PRO A 111 38.38 33.82 1.99
C PRO A 111 39.65 34.42 1.38
N SER A 112 40.80 33.83 1.69
CA SER A 112 42.06 34.34 1.16
C SER A 112 42.09 34.21 -0.37
N PRO A 113 42.81 35.09 -1.11
CA PRO A 113 42.95 34.96 -2.56
C PRO A 113 43.45 33.58 -3.00
N LEU A 114 44.24 32.92 -2.16
CA LEU A 114 44.73 31.56 -2.36
C LEU A 114 43.58 30.52 -2.31
N GLN A 115 42.62 30.66 -1.39
CA GLN A 115 41.43 29.80 -1.35
C GLN A 115 40.56 29.96 -2.61
N TYR A 116 40.44 31.18 -3.14
CA TYR A 116 39.74 31.40 -4.42
C TYR A 116 40.46 30.77 -5.60
N GLY A 117 41.79 30.92 -5.68
CA GLY A 117 42.60 30.27 -6.72
C GLY A 117 42.49 28.75 -6.70
N VAL A 118 42.58 28.14 -5.50
CA VAL A 118 42.42 26.68 -5.32
C VAL A 118 41.02 26.24 -5.73
N SER A 119 39.98 26.97 -5.35
CA SER A 119 38.59 26.65 -5.71
C SER A 119 38.36 26.72 -7.22
N LEU A 120 38.94 27.72 -7.89
CA LEU A 120 38.82 27.94 -9.33
C LEU A 120 39.52 26.85 -10.16
N ILE A 121 40.66 26.33 -9.68
CA ILE A 121 41.38 25.22 -10.30
C ILE A 121 40.65 23.90 -10.08
N LEU A 122 40.08 23.68 -8.88
CA LEU A 122 39.37 22.44 -8.55
C LEU A 122 37.96 22.35 -9.17
N LEU A 123 37.29 23.48 -9.41
CA LEU A 123 35.94 23.52 -9.97
C LEU A 123 35.79 22.77 -11.31
N PRO A 124 36.66 22.96 -12.33
CA PRO A 124 36.55 22.19 -13.57
C PRO A 124 36.81 20.69 -13.39
N ILE A 125 37.72 20.32 -12.49
CA ILE A 125 37.98 18.92 -12.15
C ILE A 125 36.72 18.30 -11.52
N LEU A 126 36.05 19.02 -10.60
CA LEU A 126 34.79 18.59 -10.00
C LEU A 126 33.64 18.50 -11.01
N LEU A 127 33.55 19.46 -11.95
CA LEU A 127 32.55 19.44 -13.03
C LEU A 127 32.76 18.27 -14.00
N LEU A 128 34.01 17.90 -14.29
CA LEU A 128 34.35 16.72 -15.10
C LEU A 128 34.11 15.40 -14.35
N LEU A 129 34.37 15.36 -13.04
CA LEU A 129 34.11 14.19 -12.20
C LEU A 129 32.61 13.96 -11.98
N TYR A 130 31.79 15.02 -11.95
CA TYR A 130 30.34 14.92 -11.72
C TYR A 130 29.60 13.94 -12.66
N PRO A 131 29.72 14.03 -14.01
CA PRO A 131 29.07 13.08 -14.91
C PRO A 131 29.63 11.66 -14.76
N ILE A 132 30.92 11.50 -14.45
CA ILE A 132 31.54 10.19 -14.21
C ILE A 132 30.94 9.55 -12.96
N ILE A 133 30.84 10.29 -11.85
CA ILE A 133 30.20 9.84 -10.61
C ILE A 133 28.73 9.49 -10.87
N LYS A 134 27.99 10.32 -11.62
CA LYS A 134 26.59 10.08 -11.97
C LYS A 134 26.42 8.81 -12.83
N LEU A 135 27.34 8.57 -13.76
CA LEU A 135 27.37 7.37 -14.60
C LEU A 135 27.68 6.12 -13.78
N MET A 136 28.69 6.18 -12.90
CA MET A 136 29.05 5.09 -11.99
C MET A 136 27.90 4.73 -11.04
N LYS A 137 27.15 5.72 -10.53
CA LYS A 137 25.90 5.50 -9.77
C LYS A 137 24.83 4.79 -10.62
N LYS A 138 24.63 5.23 -11.87
CA LYS A 138 23.66 4.60 -12.79
C LYS A 138 24.02 3.14 -13.12
N LEU A 139 25.31 2.83 -13.21
CA LEU A 139 25.82 1.47 -13.45
C LEU A 139 25.90 0.62 -12.17
N LYS A 140 25.46 1.12 -11.01
CA LYS A 140 25.52 0.45 -9.70
C LYS A 140 26.93 0.01 -9.28
N LEU A 141 27.97 0.62 -9.84
CA LEU A 141 29.37 0.33 -9.49
C LEU A 141 29.78 0.97 -8.16
N ILE A 142 29.03 1.99 -7.73
CA ILE A 142 29.16 2.62 -6.41
C ILE A 142 27.91 2.24 -5.63
N SER A 143 28.09 1.52 -4.52
CA SER A 143 27.01 1.21 -3.59
C SER A 143 26.32 2.51 -3.16
N PRO A 144 24.98 2.61 -3.26
CA PRO A 144 24.26 3.83 -2.91
C PRO A 144 24.60 4.21 -1.46
N THR A 145 24.87 5.49 -1.24
CA THR A 145 25.08 6.02 0.11
C THR A 145 23.85 5.71 0.95
N THR A 146 24.01 5.39 2.23
CA THR A 146 22.90 5.07 3.15
C THR A 146 21.75 6.08 3.06
N ALA A 147 22.04 7.36 2.89
CA ALA A 147 21.03 8.42 2.69
C ALA A 147 20.19 8.30 1.39
N GLU A 148 20.73 7.73 0.31
CA GLU A 148 20.01 7.49 -0.94
C GLU A 148 19.13 6.24 -0.83
N ILE A 149 19.56 5.20 -0.10
CA ILE A 149 18.74 4.02 0.22
C ILE A 149 17.48 4.44 1.01
N TYR A 150 17.63 5.33 2.00
CA TYR A 150 16.50 5.87 2.75
C TYR A 150 15.56 6.74 1.90
N LYS A 151 16.09 7.48 0.92
CA LYS A 151 15.26 8.30 0.01
C LYS A 151 14.54 7.47 -1.05
N GLU A 152 15.13 6.40 -1.57
CA GLU A 152 14.45 5.47 -2.48
C GLU A 152 13.43 4.60 -1.75
N GLN A 153 13.70 4.15 -0.52
CA GLN A 153 12.72 3.44 0.32
C GLN A 153 11.51 4.31 0.68
N ASN A 154 11.69 5.62 0.87
CA ASN A 154 10.58 6.56 1.10
C ASN A 154 9.82 6.96 -0.18
N LYS A 155 10.28 6.53 -1.36
CA LYS A 155 9.60 6.75 -2.66
C LYS A 155 8.89 5.52 -3.19
N ILE A 156 9.16 4.34 -2.61
CA ILE A 156 8.29 3.17 -2.76
C ILE A 156 7.03 3.53 -1.97
N ASP A 157 5.93 3.67 -2.71
CA ASP A 157 4.57 3.83 -2.23
C ASP A 157 4.42 3.20 -0.83
N THR A 158 4.17 4.04 0.18
CA THR A 158 4.08 3.63 1.59
C THR A 158 2.82 2.80 1.81
N LYS A 159 2.73 1.61 1.21
CA LYS A 159 2.15 0.47 1.91
C LYS A 159 2.92 0.39 3.22
N SER A 160 2.22 0.44 4.34
CA SER A 160 2.90 0.36 5.63
C SER A 160 3.79 -0.90 5.60
N ILE A 161 4.96 -0.84 6.23
CA ILE A 161 5.86 -2.00 6.29
C ILE A 161 5.09 -3.24 6.78
N GLU A 162 4.05 -3.06 7.59
CA GLU A 162 3.14 -4.11 8.06
C GLU A 162 2.21 -4.68 6.98
N GLU A 163 1.72 -3.87 6.04
CA GLU A 163 0.95 -4.36 4.87
C GLU A 163 1.84 -5.26 3.98
N SER A 164 3.14 -4.96 3.89
CA SER A 164 4.09 -5.73 3.06
C SER A 164 4.46 -7.10 3.65
N TYR A 165 4.20 -7.36 4.94
CA TYR A 165 4.57 -8.63 5.56
C TYR A 165 3.73 -9.81 5.05
N LEU A 166 2.45 -9.59 4.73
CA LEU A 166 1.61 -10.64 4.14
C LEU A 166 2.06 -10.99 2.71
N ASP A 167 2.58 -10.02 1.96
CA ASP A 167 3.16 -10.23 0.62
C ASP A 167 4.38 -11.17 0.71
N VAL A 168 5.26 -10.93 1.68
CA VAL A 168 6.45 -11.75 1.92
C VAL A 168 6.05 -13.14 2.41
N PHE A 169 5.13 -13.24 3.37
CA PHE A 169 4.63 -14.52 3.88
C PHE A 169 4.01 -15.37 2.76
N THR A 170 3.12 -14.79 1.95
CA THR A 170 2.49 -15.49 0.83
C THR A 170 3.53 -15.98 -0.18
N SER A 171 4.53 -15.15 -0.50
CA SER A 171 5.61 -15.52 -1.42
C SER A 171 6.49 -16.64 -0.88
N GLN A 172 6.64 -16.76 0.45
CA GLN A 172 7.33 -17.87 1.10
C GLN A 172 6.48 -19.15 1.02
N GLU A 173 5.19 -19.05 1.32
CA GLU A 173 4.28 -20.18 1.25
C GLU A 173 4.15 -20.74 -0.16
N GLN A 174 4.08 -19.89 -1.19
CA GLN A 174 4.03 -20.31 -2.59
C GLN A 174 5.23 -21.14 -3.04
N LYS A 175 6.40 -20.96 -2.42
CA LYS A 175 7.58 -21.79 -2.70
C LYS A 175 7.45 -23.19 -2.11
N ASN A 176 6.74 -23.33 -1.00
CA ASN A 176 6.58 -24.59 -0.26
C ASN A 176 5.29 -25.33 -0.64
N ASP A 177 4.25 -24.59 -1.02
CA ASP A 177 2.91 -25.06 -1.36
C ASP A 177 2.43 -24.31 -2.62
N PRO A 178 2.46 -24.94 -3.81
CA PRO A 178 2.01 -24.33 -5.05
C PRO A 178 0.52 -23.95 -5.05
N THR A 179 -0.28 -24.50 -4.12
CA THR A 179 -1.70 -24.15 -3.98
C THR A 179 -1.90 -22.87 -3.15
N ALA A 180 -0.84 -22.35 -2.54
CA ALA A 180 -0.91 -21.13 -1.77
C ALA A 180 -1.27 -19.95 -2.68
N SER A 181 -2.37 -19.30 -2.34
CA SER A 181 -2.91 -18.20 -3.15
C SER A 181 -3.31 -17.05 -2.24
N ARG A 182 -3.18 -15.84 -2.78
CA ARG A 182 -3.67 -14.62 -2.16
C ARG A 182 -4.60 -13.90 -3.10
N THR A 183 -5.73 -13.47 -2.57
CA THR A 183 -6.71 -12.66 -3.30
C THR A 183 -7.10 -11.48 -2.44
N VAL A 184 -6.79 -10.27 -2.90
CA VAL A 184 -7.30 -9.04 -2.28
C VAL A 184 -8.76 -8.89 -2.70
N ILE A 185 -9.64 -8.67 -1.73
CA ILE A 185 -11.08 -8.54 -1.94
C ILE A 185 -11.58 -7.18 -1.43
N SER A 186 -12.70 -6.72 -1.96
CA SER A 186 -13.37 -5.51 -1.48
C SER A 186 -14.00 -5.71 -0.10
N GLN A 187 -14.30 -4.61 0.60
CA GLN A 187 -15.02 -4.67 1.88
C GLN A 187 -16.40 -5.33 1.72
N GLN A 188 -17.15 -5.03 0.65
CA GLN A 188 -18.46 -5.65 0.42
C GLN A 188 -18.36 -7.17 0.20
N GLU A 189 -17.34 -7.62 -0.55
CA GLU A 189 -17.06 -9.05 -0.71
C GLU A 189 -16.66 -9.69 0.62
N ALA A 190 -15.81 -9.05 1.42
CA ALA A 190 -15.46 -9.56 2.74
C ALA A 190 -16.70 -9.72 3.62
N ILE A 191 -17.60 -8.74 3.63
CA ILE A 191 -18.86 -8.80 4.37
C ILE A 191 -19.75 -9.93 3.84
N SER A 192 -19.84 -10.15 2.51
CA SER A 192 -20.67 -11.23 1.96
C SER A 192 -20.14 -12.63 2.33
N HIS A 193 -18.81 -12.79 2.43
CA HIS A 193 -18.19 -14.03 2.91
C HIS A 193 -18.32 -14.24 4.43
N LEU A 194 -18.27 -13.15 5.21
CA LEU A 194 -18.32 -13.20 6.67
C LEU A 194 -19.75 -13.25 7.21
N ASN A 195 -20.74 -12.67 6.52
CA ASN A 195 -22.14 -12.68 6.92
C ASN A 195 -22.81 -14.01 6.56
N ARG A 196 -22.45 -15.07 7.27
CA ARG A 196 -22.99 -16.42 7.11
C ARG A 196 -22.99 -17.16 8.45
N ALA A 197 -23.90 -18.13 8.59
CA ALA A 197 -23.84 -19.10 9.67
C ALA A 197 -22.83 -20.21 9.33
N ILE A 198 -22.18 -20.73 10.36
CA ILE A 198 -21.29 -21.90 10.30
C ILE A 198 -21.79 -22.99 11.24
N ALA A 199 -21.39 -24.24 11.02
CA ALA A 199 -21.65 -25.34 11.95
C ALA A 199 -20.59 -25.39 13.05
N SER A 200 -19.33 -25.18 12.65
CA SER A 200 -18.18 -25.07 13.53
C SER A 200 -17.16 -24.13 12.89
N LEU A 201 -16.26 -23.56 13.71
CA LEU A 201 -15.10 -22.85 13.17
C LEU A 201 -14.20 -23.81 12.40
N GLU A 202 -14.02 -25.04 12.89
CA GLU A 202 -13.07 -26.02 12.34
C GLU A 202 -13.37 -26.44 10.89
N ASP A 203 -14.64 -26.34 10.45
CA ASP A 203 -15.08 -26.71 9.10
C ASP A 203 -14.90 -25.59 8.05
N MET A 204 -14.42 -24.42 8.46
CA MET A 204 -14.24 -23.30 7.55
C MET A 204 -13.09 -23.52 6.56
N LYS A 205 -13.32 -23.10 5.31
CA LYS A 205 -12.34 -23.20 4.21
C LYS A 205 -11.88 -21.85 3.67
N ASP A 206 -12.66 -20.79 3.90
CA ASP A 206 -12.34 -19.44 3.44
C ASP A 206 -11.95 -18.59 4.64
N PHE A 207 -10.67 -18.23 4.70
CA PHE A 207 -10.10 -17.44 5.78
C PHE A 207 -9.89 -16.01 5.29
N ILE A 208 -10.47 -15.05 6.02
CA ILE A 208 -10.36 -13.64 5.68
C ILE A 208 -9.43 -12.98 6.66
N PHE A 209 -8.39 -12.35 6.11
CA PHE A 209 -7.42 -11.53 6.81
C PHE A 209 -7.76 -10.07 6.55
N ALA A 210 -7.67 -9.24 7.59
CA ALA A 210 -7.93 -7.83 7.48
C ALA A 210 -6.85 -7.01 8.17
N TYR A 211 -6.36 -5.97 7.50
CA TYR A 211 -5.41 -5.02 8.09
C TYR A 211 -6.15 -3.78 8.56
N SER A 212 -5.99 -3.45 9.85
CA SER A 212 -6.50 -2.20 10.41
C SER A 212 -5.39 -1.17 10.49
N GLU A 213 -5.58 -0.05 9.81
CA GLU A 213 -4.60 1.06 9.82
C GLU A 213 -4.58 1.80 11.16
N SER A 214 -5.73 1.91 11.84
CA SER A 214 -5.85 2.52 13.17
C SER A 214 -5.07 1.73 14.22
N ASN A 215 -5.20 0.40 14.21
CA ASN A 215 -4.55 -0.49 15.16
C ASN A 215 -3.17 -0.99 14.70
N LYS A 216 -2.77 -0.66 13.46
CA LYS A 216 -1.53 -1.12 12.80
C LYS A 216 -1.30 -2.62 12.96
N THR A 217 -2.35 -3.41 12.74
CA THR A 217 -2.29 -4.84 13.00
C THR A 217 -3.20 -5.61 12.08
N TRP A 218 -2.83 -6.86 11.85
CA TRP A 218 -3.59 -7.81 11.06
C TRP A 218 -4.52 -8.62 11.95
N TYR A 219 -5.69 -8.95 11.43
CA TYR A 219 -6.70 -9.75 12.09
C TYR A 219 -7.10 -10.92 11.20
N LEU A 220 -7.33 -12.06 11.84
CA LEU A 220 -8.06 -13.18 11.25
C LEU A 220 -9.53 -13.01 11.61
N LEU A 221 -10.39 -12.88 10.61
CA LEU A 221 -11.83 -12.67 10.77
C LEU A 221 -12.59 -13.99 10.71
N THR A 222 -13.63 -14.10 11.53
CA THR A 222 -14.55 -15.25 11.52
C THR A 222 -15.97 -14.81 11.19
N PRO A 223 -16.82 -15.72 10.67
CA PRO A 223 -18.17 -15.38 10.27
C PRO A 223 -19.03 -14.90 11.44
N ASN A 224 -19.97 -14.02 11.12
CA ASN A 224 -20.99 -13.54 12.02
C ASN A 224 -22.37 -13.74 11.36
N PRO A 225 -23.24 -14.60 11.91
CA PRO A 225 -24.59 -14.82 11.37
C PRO A 225 -25.60 -13.69 11.70
N ILE A 226 -25.22 -12.70 12.50
CA ILE A 226 -26.11 -11.56 12.81
C ILE A 226 -26.19 -10.65 11.57
N PRO A 227 -27.40 -10.24 11.12
CA PRO A 227 -27.56 -9.31 10.01
C PRO A 227 -26.68 -8.06 10.14
N PRO A 228 -26.14 -7.50 9.05
CA PRO A 228 -25.12 -6.47 9.14
C PRO A 228 -25.51 -5.27 9.99
N PHE A 229 -26.74 -4.77 9.82
CA PHE A 229 -27.27 -3.63 10.58
C PHE A 229 -27.35 -3.87 12.10
N ALA A 230 -27.45 -5.13 12.53
CA ALA A 230 -27.56 -5.53 13.94
C ALA A 230 -26.27 -6.14 14.49
N SER A 231 -25.22 -6.31 13.67
CA SER A 231 -23.97 -6.97 14.07
C SER A 231 -23.27 -6.31 15.27
N LYS A 232 -23.45 -4.99 15.46
CA LYS A 232 -22.91 -4.22 16.59
C LYS A 232 -23.33 -4.74 17.97
N ILE A 233 -24.42 -5.52 18.05
CA ILE A 233 -24.86 -6.18 19.28
C ILE A 233 -23.73 -7.02 19.91
N LEU A 234 -22.84 -7.59 19.09
CA LEU A 234 -21.76 -8.44 19.57
C LEU A 234 -20.81 -7.70 20.55
N VAL A 235 -20.61 -6.40 20.32
CA VAL A 235 -19.72 -5.51 21.09
C VAL A 235 -20.33 -5.14 22.45
N ASN A 236 -21.66 -5.09 22.55
CA ASN A 236 -22.31 -4.57 23.75
C ASN A 236 -22.35 -5.63 24.86
N SER A 237 -21.57 -5.44 25.91
CA SER A 237 -21.52 -6.32 27.08
C SER A 237 -22.61 -6.03 28.13
N SER A 238 -23.23 -4.85 28.08
CA SER A 238 -24.19 -4.39 29.10
C SER A 238 -25.29 -3.53 28.47
N PRO A 239 -26.35 -4.13 27.91
CA PRO A 239 -27.47 -3.37 27.36
C PRO A 239 -28.16 -2.53 28.45
N GLN A 240 -28.14 -1.21 28.32
CA GLN A 240 -28.68 -0.29 29.34
C GLN A 240 -30.19 -0.04 29.23
N ARG A 241 -30.82 -0.32 28.08
CA ARG A 241 -32.20 0.12 27.79
C ARG A 241 -33.12 -0.95 27.20
N THR A 242 -32.61 -1.84 26.36
CA THR A 242 -33.39 -2.91 25.71
C THR A 242 -32.54 -4.17 25.59
N PRO A 243 -33.11 -5.40 25.57
CA PRO A 243 -32.34 -6.62 25.40
C PRO A 243 -31.37 -6.48 24.22
N TYR A 244 -30.07 -6.62 24.45
CA TYR A 244 -29.07 -6.53 23.38
C TYR A 244 -28.97 -5.15 22.66
N ASN A 245 -29.65 -4.10 23.14
CA ASN A 245 -29.73 -2.78 22.53
C ASN A 245 -30.29 -2.74 21.08
N TYR A 246 -31.09 -3.74 20.70
CA TYR A 246 -31.59 -3.89 19.33
C TYR A 246 -32.52 -2.75 18.90
N GLY A 247 -33.32 -2.18 19.81
CA GLY A 247 -34.25 -1.09 19.47
C GLY A 247 -33.56 0.14 18.87
N GLU A 248 -32.39 0.53 19.40
CA GLU A 248 -31.60 1.65 18.89
C GLU A 248 -31.00 1.34 17.50
N LEU A 249 -30.51 0.10 17.33
CA LEU A 249 -29.94 -0.36 16.07
C LEU A 249 -31.00 -0.43 14.97
N TYR A 250 -32.21 -0.87 15.32
CA TYR A 250 -33.35 -0.89 14.42
C TYR A 250 -33.74 0.52 13.95
N GLU A 251 -33.88 1.49 14.87
CA GLU A 251 -34.22 2.86 14.47
C GLU A 251 -33.11 3.50 13.63
N THR A 252 -31.84 3.21 13.93
CA THR A 252 -30.72 3.64 13.10
C THR A 252 -30.81 3.06 11.68
N PHE A 253 -31.10 1.76 11.56
CA PHE A 253 -31.25 1.10 10.27
C PHE A 253 -32.43 1.62 9.46
N LYS A 254 -33.58 1.82 10.12
CA LYS A 254 -34.79 2.38 9.52
C LYS A 254 -34.56 3.78 8.93
N ASN A 255 -33.75 4.60 9.60
CA ASN A 255 -33.50 5.98 9.18
C ASN A 255 -32.32 6.09 8.18
N ASN A 256 -31.35 5.16 8.23
CA ASN A 256 -30.15 5.17 7.39
C ASN A 256 -30.04 3.88 6.58
N ASN A 257 -30.63 3.88 5.38
CA ASN A 257 -30.58 2.75 4.44
C ASN A 257 -29.14 2.33 4.00
N ASP A 258 -28.13 3.18 4.23
CA ASP A 258 -26.76 3.00 3.67
C ASP A 258 -25.72 2.40 4.63
N ASN A 259 -26.06 2.12 5.90
CA ASN A 259 -25.06 1.73 6.91
C ASN A 259 -24.62 0.25 6.90
N LEU A 260 -24.69 -0.44 5.76
CA LEU A 260 -24.22 -1.83 5.60
C LEU A 260 -22.69 -1.97 5.73
N THR A 261 -21.95 -0.86 5.72
CA THR A 261 -20.48 -0.84 5.90
C THR A 261 -20.03 -1.16 7.32
N ASN A 262 -20.89 -0.91 8.32
CA ASN A 262 -20.59 -1.18 9.73
C ASN A 262 -20.95 -2.62 10.10
N PHE A 263 -20.07 -3.57 9.76
CA PHE A 263 -20.24 -4.98 10.06
C PHE A 263 -19.23 -5.46 11.10
N TYR A 264 -19.72 -5.83 12.27
CA TYR A 264 -18.88 -6.26 13.40
C TYR A 264 -18.75 -7.78 13.38
N VAL A 265 -17.52 -8.30 13.36
CA VAL A 265 -17.24 -9.75 13.30
C VAL A 265 -16.29 -10.17 14.42
N PRO A 266 -16.40 -11.41 14.95
CA PRO A 266 -15.37 -11.94 15.81
C PRO A 266 -14.06 -12.07 15.05
N ALA A 267 -12.97 -11.67 15.70
CA ALA A 267 -11.65 -11.62 15.10
C ALA A 267 -10.57 -12.04 16.11
N SER A 268 -9.42 -12.45 15.60
CA SER A 268 -8.23 -12.68 16.40
C SER A 268 -7.07 -11.89 15.84
N LYS A 269 -6.35 -11.19 16.71
CA LYS A 269 -5.18 -10.41 16.34
C LYS A 269 -4.04 -11.34 15.92
N LEU A 270 -3.31 -10.95 14.88
CA LEU A 270 -2.15 -11.66 14.38
C LEU A 270 -0.87 -10.96 14.81
N THR A 271 0.09 -11.74 15.29
CA THR A 271 1.46 -11.31 15.50
C THR A 271 2.28 -11.77 14.30
N ILE A 272 2.93 -10.83 13.62
CA ILE A 272 3.80 -11.11 12.50
C ILE A 272 5.23 -10.82 12.91
N ASN A 273 6.05 -11.86 12.98
CA ASN A 273 7.45 -11.79 13.36
C ASN A 273 8.33 -12.02 12.13
N TRP A 274 9.06 -10.99 11.70
CA TRP A 274 10.03 -11.13 10.62
C TRP A 274 11.43 -11.35 11.18
N ASN A 275 11.97 -12.53 10.94
CA ASN A 275 13.39 -12.80 11.15
C ASN A 275 14.19 -12.27 9.96
N LYS A 276 14.82 -11.11 10.14
CA LYS A 276 15.63 -10.45 9.09
C LYS A 276 16.88 -11.25 8.69
N ILE A 277 17.39 -12.12 9.57
CA ILE A 277 18.60 -12.91 9.31
C ILE A 277 18.27 -14.07 8.36
N THR A 278 17.18 -14.80 8.64
CA THR A 278 16.74 -15.91 7.79
C THR A 278 15.81 -15.48 6.65
N ASN A 279 15.46 -14.19 6.61
CA ASN A 279 14.44 -13.61 5.75
C ASN A 279 13.13 -14.43 5.76
N PHE A 280 12.72 -14.86 6.96
CA PHE A 280 11.54 -15.71 7.18
C PHE A 280 10.48 -14.94 7.97
N VAL A 281 9.22 -14.96 7.51
CA VAL A 281 8.10 -14.30 8.19
C VAL A 281 7.25 -15.39 8.83
N ASN A 282 7.04 -15.27 10.14
CA ASN A 282 6.15 -16.15 10.88
C ASN A 282 4.90 -15.37 11.30
N ILE A 283 3.73 -15.96 11.06
CA ILE A 283 2.44 -15.42 11.49
C ILE A 283 1.89 -16.35 12.57
N SER A 284 1.50 -15.78 13.70
CA SER A 284 0.87 -16.51 14.80
C SER A 284 -0.36 -15.76 15.30
N VAL A 285 -1.35 -16.47 15.82
CA VAL A 285 -2.53 -15.84 16.42
C VAL A 285 -2.28 -15.51 17.88
N THR A 286 -2.64 -14.29 18.29
CA THR A 286 -2.49 -13.81 19.66
C THR A 286 -3.70 -14.21 20.50
N ASN A 287 -3.48 -14.91 21.61
CA ASN A 287 -4.56 -15.23 22.55
C ASN A 287 -4.89 -14.07 23.47
N GLU A 288 -5.83 -13.25 23.02
CA GLU A 288 -6.47 -12.24 23.85
C GLU A 288 -7.59 -12.91 24.65
N GLY A 289 -7.50 -12.87 25.99
CA GLY A 289 -8.37 -13.66 26.88
C GLY A 289 -9.87 -13.42 26.71
N SER A 290 -10.29 -12.23 26.25
CA SER A 290 -11.70 -11.88 26.01
C SER A 290 -12.16 -12.04 24.56
N GLY A 291 -11.24 -12.35 23.63
CA GLY A 291 -11.48 -12.27 22.20
C GLY A 291 -11.61 -10.82 21.71
N PHE A 292 -11.51 -10.64 20.39
CA PHE A 292 -11.58 -9.33 19.75
C PHE A 292 -12.75 -9.28 18.77
N ILE A 293 -13.38 -8.11 18.63
CA ILE A 293 -14.43 -7.85 17.65
C ILE A 293 -13.97 -6.70 16.77
N LEU A 294 -13.89 -6.92 15.47
CA LEU A 294 -13.48 -5.90 14.51
C LEU A 294 -14.70 -5.38 13.76
N ASN A 295 -14.82 -4.07 13.61
CA ASN A 295 -15.73 -3.48 12.62
C ASN A 295 -15.03 -3.49 11.26
N CYS A 296 -15.65 -4.08 10.24
CA CYS A 296 -15.09 -4.17 8.89
C CYS A 296 -14.77 -2.78 8.30
N SER A 297 -15.47 -1.71 8.71
CA SER A 297 -15.13 -0.35 8.25
C SER A 297 -13.80 0.19 8.79
N GLU A 298 -13.23 -0.42 9.83
CA GLU A 298 -11.93 -0.04 10.40
C GLU A 298 -10.74 -0.72 9.71
N ALA A 299 -11.03 -1.68 8.82
CA ALA A 299 -10.02 -2.35 8.02
C ALA A 299 -9.83 -1.63 6.68
N LYS A 300 -8.56 -1.47 6.30
CA LYS A 300 -8.16 -0.85 5.03
C LYS A 300 -8.07 -1.86 3.90
N THR A 301 -7.61 -3.06 4.20
CA THR A 301 -7.45 -4.14 3.22
C THR A 301 -8.06 -5.44 3.75
N PHE A 302 -8.59 -6.23 2.82
CA PHE A 302 -9.14 -7.56 3.06
C PHE A 302 -8.54 -8.55 2.09
N GLU A 303 -8.14 -9.71 2.60
CA GLU A 303 -7.41 -10.70 1.81
C GLU A 303 -7.86 -12.11 2.17
N ILE A 304 -8.08 -12.93 1.14
CA ILE A 304 -8.26 -14.37 1.30
C ILE A 304 -6.92 -15.02 1.05
N LEU A 305 -6.44 -15.76 2.06
CA LEU A 305 -5.22 -16.57 1.95
C LEU A 305 -5.59 -18.05 1.95
N LYS A 306 -4.92 -18.82 1.09
CA LYS A 306 -4.99 -20.29 1.03
C LYS A 306 -3.60 -20.88 1.14
N GLY A 307 -3.51 -22.11 1.66
CA GLY A 307 -2.27 -22.87 1.81
C GLY A 307 -2.21 -23.64 3.12
N LYS A 308 -1.40 -24.69 3.19
CA LYS A 308 -1.31 -25.58 4.36
C LYS A 308 -0.94 -24.87 5.67
N SER A 309 0.00 -23.92 5.64
CA SER A 309 0.38 -23.19 6.85
C SER A 309 -0.72 -22.25 7.34
N ILE A 310 -1.50 -21.69 6.41
CA ILE A 310 -2.69 -20.88 6.73
C ILE A 310 -3.79 -21.75 7.34
N GLU A 311 -4.04 -22.95 6.80
CA GLU A 311 -4.99 -23.90 7.40
C GLU A 311 -4.57 -24.29 8.83
N ASN A 312 -3.27 -24.50 9.06
CA ASN A 312 -2.76 -24.78 10.40
C ASN A 312 -2.92 -23.58 11.36
N LEU A 313 -2.60 -22.37 10.88
CA LEU A 313 -2.82 -21.14 11.63
C LEU A 313 -4.29 -20.99 12.02
N PHE A 314 -5.20 -21.29 11.09
CA PHE A 314 -6.63 -21.25 11.35
C PHE A 314 -7.07 -22.33 12.34
N LYS A 315 -6.59 -23.58 12.22
CA LYS A 315 -6.88 -24.62 13.21
C LYS A 315 -6.42 -24.23 14.61
N GLN A 316 -5.30 -23.52 14.74
CA GLN A 316 -4.88 -22.96 16.01
C GLN A 316 -5.86 -21.89 16.49
N ALA A 317 -6.26 -20.97 15.61
CA ALA A 317 -7.22 -19.90 15.92
C ALA A 317 -8.60 -20.45 16.34
N ALA A 318 -9.12 -21.40 15.57
CA ALA A 318 -10.37 -22.08 15.81
C ALA A 318 -10.37 -22.84 17.13
N ASN A 319 -9.21 -23.20 17.68
CA ASN A 319 -9.09 -23.84 18.99
C ASN A 319 -8.96 -22.85 20.16
N MET A 320 -8.86 -21.55 19.89
CA MET A 320 -8.83 -20.54 20.94
C MET A 320 -10.21 -20.37 21.56
N ALA A 321 -10.30 -20.55 22.88
CA ALA A 321 -11.55 -20.44 23.63
C ALA A 321 -12.22 -19.07 23.45
N SER A 322 -11.43 -18.00 23.38
CA SER A 322 -11.93 -16.63 23.19
C SER A 322 -12.66 -16.46 21.85
N LEU A 323 -12.08 -16.93 20.75
CA LEU A 323 -12.69 -16.87 19.42
C LEU A 323 -13.91 -17.79 19.33
N LYS A 324 -13.79 -19.04 19.82
CA LYS A 324 -14.91 -20.01 19.91
C LYS A 324 -16.10 -19.42 20.65
N ASN A 325 -15.88 -18.79 21.80
CA ASN A 325 -16.93 -18.20 22.62
C ASN A 325 -17.60 -17.01 21.93
N LEU A 326 -16.84 -16.15 21.23
CA LEU A 326 -17.43 -15.04 20.49
C LEU A 326 -18.23 -15.50 19.27
N SER A 327 -17.75 -16.49 18.52
CA SER A 327 -18.51 -17.07 17.41
C SER A 327 -19.79 -17.75 17.91
N LEU A 328 -19.72 -18.51 19.01
CA LEU A 328 -20.90 -19.09 19.65
C LEU A 328 -21.88 -18.00 20.10
N LYS A 329 -21.39 -16.95 20.76
CA LYS A 329 -22.20 -15.80 21.18
C LYS A 329 -22.91 -15.17 19.98
N ALA A 330 -22.23 -14.99 18.85
CA ALA A 330 -22.83 -14.44 17.62
C ALA A 330 -23.98 -15.33 17.09
N HIS A 331 -23.79 -16.64 17.08
CA HIS A 331 -24.82 -17.60 16.73
C HIS A 331 -26.01 -17.54 17.70
N VAL A 332 -25.78 -17.64 19.01
CA VAL A 332 -26.84 -17.56 20.02
C VAL A 332 -27.66 -16.29 19.86
N LEU A 333 -27.00 -15.13 19.74
CA LEU A 333 -27.69 -13.85 19.56
C LEU A 333 -28.55 -13.81 18.30
N SER A 334 -28.07 -14.39 17.20
CA SER A 334 -28.81 -14.41 15.92
C SER A 334 -30.18 -15.07 16.04
N TYR A 335 -30.30 -16.07 16.91
CA TYR A 335 -31.54 -16.82 17.14
C TYR A 335 -32.33 -16.33 18.36
N THR A 336 -31.67 -15.67 19.33
CA THR A 336 -32.34 -15.13 20.53
C THR A 336 -32.98 -13.77 20.27
N ILE A 337 -32.42 -12.91 19.42
CA ILE A 337 -33.01 -11.58 19.11
C ILE A 337 -34.48 -11.69 18.65
N PRO A 338 -34.84 -12.57 17.70
CA PRO A 338 -36.22 -12.70 17.28
C PRO A 338 -37.18 -13.23 18.37
N ILE A 339 -36.65 -13.88 19.42
CA ILE A 339 -37.42 -14.31 20.60
C ILE A 339 -37.62 -13.13 21.55
N ALA A 340 -36.56 -12.34 21.77
CA ALA A 340 -36.58 -11.18 22.66
C ALA A 340 -37.46 -10.02 22.16
N TYR A 341 -37.77 -10.00 20.85
CA TYR A 341 -38.56 -8.95 20.20
C TYR A 341 -39.73 -9.53 19.38
N PRO A 342 -40.82 -9.98 20.02
CA PRO A 342 -41.96 -10.58 19.34
C PRO A 342 -42.63 -9.69 18.28
N GLU A 343 -42.49 -8.36 18.38
CA GLU A 343 -42.96 -7.43 17.38
C GLU A 343 -42.23 -7.55 16.03
N GLU A 344 -41.01 -8.10 16.00
CA GLU A 344 -40.33 -8.42 14.74
C GLU A 344 -41.10 -9.45 13.93
N MET A 345 -41.75 -10.41 14.60
CA MET A 345 -42.65 -11.36 13.92
C MET A 345 -43.88 -10.66 13.34
N LYS A 346 -44.42 -9.65 14.05
CA LYS A 346 -45.53 -8.83 13.54
C LYS A 346 -45.10 -8.04 12.30
N ARG A 347 -43.94 -7.37 12.37
CA ARG A 347 -43.34 -6.61 11.24
C ARG A 347 -43.07 -7.51 10.03
N PHE A 348 -42.54 -8.71 10.27
CA PHE A 348 -42.30 -9.70 9.23
C PHE A 348 -43.60 -10.09 8.50
N LYS A 349 -44.68 -10.35 9.25
CA LYS A 349 -46.00 -10.73 8.71
C LYS A 349 -46.70 -9.59 7.97
N THR A 350 -46.54 -8.34 8.40
CA THR A 350 -47.17 -7.16 7.77
C THR A 350 -46.38 -6.60 6.59
N SER A 351 -45.34 -7.30 6.15
CA SER A 351 -44.42 -6.87 5.10
C SER A 351 -43.64 -5.58 5.37
N ALA A 352 -43.71 -5.02 6.58
CA ALA A 352 -43.04 -3.78 6.95
C ALA A 352 -41.51 -3.90 6.78
N THR A 353 -40.91 -2.89 6.14
CA THR A 353 -39.45 -2.75 6.03
C THR A 353 -38.96 -1.62 6.94
N PRO A 354 -37.86 -1.83 7.67
CA PRO A 354 -37.08 -3.06 7.81
C PRO A 354 -37.65 -4.09 8.81
N SER A 355 -37.18 -5.34 8.75
CA SER A 355 -37.43 -6.38 9.78
C SER A 355 -36.21 -7.29 9.94
N TYR A 356 -35.85 -7.59 11.18
CA TYR A 356 -34.74 -8.48 11.52
C TYR A 356 -34.91 -9.86 10.91
N TYR A 357 -36.09 -10.48 11.02
CA TYR A 357 -36.36 -11.81 10.44
C TYR A 357 -36.10 -11.84 8.94
N ARG A 358 -36.45 -10.77 8.21
CA ARG A 358 -36.25 -10.70 6.76
C ARG A 358 -34.78 -10.64 6.41
N GLU A 359 -34.02 -9.83 7.13
CA GLU A 359 -32.57 -9.72 6.91
C GLU A 359 -31.83 -10.97 7.37
N LEU A 360 -32.27 -11.60 8.48
CA LEU A 360 -31.72 -12.87 8.96
C LEU A 360 -31.89 -13.97 7.92
N LYS A 361 -33.06 -14.06 7.26
CA LYS A 361 -33.29 -15.03 6.17
C LYS A 361 -32.39 -14.84 4.95
N LYS A 362 -31.73 -13.69 4.79
CA LYS A 362 -30.73 -13.47 3.73
C LYS A 362 -29.35 -14.00 4.12
N VAL A 363 -29.11 -14.30 5.40
CA VAL A 363 -27.85 -14.83 5.90
C VAL A 363 -27.72 -16.31 5.48
N PRO A 364 -26.71 -16.69 4.70
CA PRO A 364 -26.52 -18.07 4.26
C PRO A 364 -26.42 -19.05 5.43
N TYR A 365 -27.04 -20.22 5.25
CA TYR A 365 -27.03 -21.36 6.19
C TYR A 365 -27.66 -21.12 7.55
N VAL A 366 -28.26 -19.94 7.81
CA VAL A 366 -28.79 -19.60 9.14
C VAL A 366 -29.86 -20.58 9.61
N ASP A 367 -30.78 -20.97 8.72
CA ASP A 367 -31.85 -21.93 9.02
C ASP A 367 -31.31 -23.36 9.12
N ALA A 368 -30.33 -23.71 8.26
CA ALA A 368 -29.73 -25.03 8.23
C ALA A 368 -28.97 -25.36 9.52
N PHE A 369 -28.31 -24.38 10.11
CA PHE A 369 -27.52 -24.56 11.34
C PHE A 369 -28.26 -24.16 12.61
N ALA A 370 -29.45 -23.57 12.53
CA ALA A 370 -30.27 -23.23 13.71
C ALA A 370 -30.47 -24.41 14.70
N PRO A 371 -30.72 -25.66 14.26
CA PRO A 371 -30.85 -26.80 15.18
C PRO A 371 -29.61 -27.07 16.03
N LEU A 372 -28.40 -26.78 15.51
CA LEU A 372 -27.14 -27.03 16.21
C LEU A 372 -26.98 -26.14 17.45
N TYR A 373 -27.51 -24.91 17.39
CA TYR A 373 -27.39 -23.90 18.45
C TYR A 373 -28.60 -23.84 19.37
N ARG A 374 -29.62 -24.70 19.16
CA ARG A 374 -30.89 -24.65 19.90
C ARG A 374 -30.70 -24.77 21.41
N ALA A 375 -29.79 -25.64 21.86
CA ALA A 375 -29.51 -25.85 23.27
C ALA A 375 -28.91 -24.59 23.92
N ASP A 376 -27.94 -23.96 23.26
CA ASP A 376 -27.29 -22.74 23.75
C ASP A 376 -28.25 -21.55 23.77
N VAL A 377 -29.09 -21.42 22.74
CA VAL A 377 -30.16 -20.43 22.68
C VAL A 377 -31.12 -20.62 23.85
N PHE A 378 -31.56 -21.86 24.11
CA PHE A 378 -32.46 -22.13 25.23
C PHE A 378 -31.80 -21.84 26.58
N GLN A 379 -30.50 -22.10 26.70
CA GLN A 379 -29.74 -21.77 27.91
C GLN A 379 -29.61 -20.25 28.12
N GLU A 380 -29.41 -19.47 27.06
CA GLU A 380 -29.43 -18.01 27.10
C GLU A 380 -30.80 -17.48 27.53
N VAL A 381 -31.89 -18.03 26.97
CA VAL A 381 -33.27 -17.68 27.37
C VAL A 381 -33.50 -18.00 28.86
N LYS A 382 -33.11 -19.18 29.35
CA LYS A 382 -33.19 -19.51 30.79
C LYS A 382 -32.41 -18.53 31.65
N THR A 383 -31.20 -18.17 31.23
CA THR A 383 -30.35 -17.22 31.94
C THR A 383 -30.98 -15.83 31.98
N ALA A 384 -31.58 -15.38 30.88
CA ALA A 384 -32.31 -14.12 30.81
C ALA A 384 -33.56 -14.13 31.71
N ALA A 385 -34.33 -15.23 31.72
CA ALA A 385 -35.49 -15.39 32.60
C ALA A 385 -35.10 -15.36 34.08
N ALA A 386 -34.00 -16.02 34.46
CA ALA A 386 -33.46 -15.97 35.81
C ALA A 386 -33.02 -14.56 36.25
N ARG A 387 -32.76 -13.66 35.28
CA ARG A 387 -32.50 -12.23 35.49
C ARG A 387 -33.78 -11.38 35.41
N ASN A 388 -34.96 -11.98 35.49
CA ASN A 388 -36.27 -11.35 35.41
C ASN A 388 -36.56 -10.61 34.08
N ASN A 389 -36.00 -11.09 32.96
CA ASN A 389 -36.37 -10.56 31.65
C ASN A 389 -37.73 -11.11 31.20
N GLN A 390 -38.73 -10.23 31.07
CA GLN A 390 -40.12 -10.63 30.76
C GLN A 390 -40.25 -11.45 29.47
N TRP A 391 -39.59 -11.02 28.39
CA TRP A 391 -39.63 -11.72 27.09
C TRP A 391 -39.19 -13.19 27.19
N ALA A 392 -38.23 -13.49 28.07
CA ALA A 392 -37.70 -14.82 28.28
C ALA A 392 -38.65 -15.67 29.14
N ILE A 393 -39.24 -15.08 30.18
CA ILE A 393 -40.26 -15.71 31.01
C ILE A 393 -41.48 -16.09 30.15
N ASP A 394 -41.96 -15.16 29.33
CA ASP A 394 -43.09 -15.37 28.42
C ASP A 394 -42.80 -16.48 27.41
N TYR A 395 -41.59 -16.50 26.84
CA TYR A 395 -41.19 -17.55 25.91
C TYR A 395 -41.18 -18.93 26.58
N LEU A 396 -40.61 -19.06 27.78
CA LEU A 396 -40.54 -20.34 28.51
C LEU A 396 -41.92 -20.84 28.92
N ALA A 397 -42.84 -19.97 29.34
CA ALA A 397 -44.21 -20.33 29.68
C ALA A 397 -44.98 -20.87 28.47
N ASN A 398 -44.75 -20.30 27.29
CA ASN A 398 -45.39 -20.76 26.05
C ASN A 398 -44.72 -21.99 25.44
N ALA A 399 -43.41 -22.14 25.60
CA ALA A 399 -42.65 -23.29 25.09
C ALA A 399 -43.00 -24.62 25.79
N GLN A 400 -43.54 -24.58 27.01
CA GLN A 400 -44.04 -25.79 27.70
C GLN A 400 -45.35 -26.32 27.11
N ASN A 401 -46.03 -25.54 26.27
CA ASN A 401 -47.28 -25.90 25.61
C ASN A 401 -47.09 -26.32 24.14
N LEU A 402 -45.85 -26.35 23.65
CA LEU A 402 -45.44 -26.74 22.30
C LEU A 402 -44.64 -28.04 22.36
#